data_AF-A0A5Q4GJC3-F1
#
_entry.id   AF-A0A5Q4GJC3-F1
#
_cell.length_a   1.000
_cell.length_b   1.000
_cell.length_c   1.000
_cell.angle_alpha   90.00
_cell.angle_beta   90.00
_cell.angle_gamma   90.00
#
_symmetry.space_group_name_H-M   'P 1'
#
loop_
_entity.id
_entity.type
_entity.pdbx_description
1 polymer ?
#
loop_
_entity_poly.entity_id
_entity_poly.type
_entity_poly.pdbx_seq_one_letter_code
_entity_poly.pdbx_strand_id
1 'polypeptide(L)'
;MIELTEQQVAELKTPESMPLRVVNPWTRETFVLLRMEDYERLKAVDYDDSPWTSEERHALAWESGRHAGWEDMDDYDDLTEEP
;
A
#
# COMPACT_ATOMS: atom_id res chain seq x y z
N MET A 1 -5.55 -7.18 -15.51
CA MET A 1 -6.88 -7.50 -14.98
C MET A 1 -6.69 -8.65 -14.01
N ILE A 2 -7.05 -8.49 -12.74
CA ILE A 2 -7.00 -9.58 -11.75
C ILE A 2 -8.35 -10.28 -11.84
N GLU A 3 -8.41 -11.44 -12.48
CA GLU A 3 -9.61 -12.26 -12.55
C GLU A 3 -9.64 -13.22 -11.34
N LEU A 4 -10.78 -13.28 -10.65
CA LEU A 4 -10.97 -14.20 -9.53
C LEU A 4 -11.16 -15.63 -10.06
N THR A 5 -10.53 -16.60 -9.41
CA THR A 5 -10.78 -18.02 -9.70
C THR A 5 -12.17 -18.42 -9.20
N GLU A 6 -12.74 -19.49 -9.76
CA GLU A 6 -14.04 -20.02 -9.29
C GLU A 6 -14.03 -20.36 -7.79
N GLN A 7 -12.88 -20.82 -7.28
CA GLN A 7 -12.69 -21.10 -5.86
C GLN A 7 -12.76 -19.81 -5.03
N GLN A 8 -12.08 -18.73 -5.47
CA GLN A 8 -12.16 -17.42 -4.80
C GLN A 8 -13.59 -16.86 -4.83
N VAL A 9 -14.33 -17.05 -5.92
CA VAL A 9 -15.74 -16.67 -6.02
C VAL A 9 -16.62 -17.48 -5.06
N ALA A 10 -16.31 -18.76 -4.83
CA ALA A 10 -17.01 -19.57 -3.83
C ALA A 10 -16.71 -19.09 -2.40
N GLU A 11 -15.45 -18.75 -2.10
CA GLU A 11 -15.02 -18.23 -0.80
C GLU A 11 -15.66 -16.87 -0.46
N LEU A 12 -15.99 -16.05 -1.46
CA LEU A 12 -16.75 -14.79 -1.28
C LEU A 12 -18.17 -15.00 -0.73
N LYS A 13 -18.76 -16.19 -0.91
CA LYS A 13 -20.12 -16.50 -0.44
C LYS A 13 -20.15 -16.85 1.05
N THR A 14 -19.00 -17.11 1.65
CA THR A 14 -18.88 -17.47 3.06
C THR A 14 -18.32 -16.25 3.83
N PRO A 15 -19.10 -15.66 4.76
CA PRO A 15 -18.67 -14.47 5.49
C PRO A 15 -17.49 -14.71 6.45
N GLU A 16 -17.23 -15.96 6.84
CA GLU A 16 -16.11 -16.32 7.73
C GLU A 16 -14.72 -16.30 7.04
N SER A 17 -14.66 -16.22 5.71
CA SER A 17 -13.42 -16.23 4.92
C SER A 17 -12.84 -14.82 4.64
N MET A 18 -13.34 -13.79 5.33
CA MET A 18 -12.83 -12.43 5.17
C MET A 18 -11.65 -12.16 6.13
N PRO A 19 -10.60 -11.45 5.68
CA PRO A 19 -10.46 -10.85 4.35
C PRO A 19 -9.86 -11.82 3.32
N LEU A 20 -10.46 -11.87 2.13
CA LEU A 20 -10.02 -12.74 1.05
C LEU A 20 -8.67 -12.28 0.50
N ARG A 21 -7.77 -13.21 0.19
CA ARG A 21 -6.45 -12.90 -0.36
C ARG A 21 -6.35 -13.36 -1.80
N VAL A 22 -5.79 -12.51 -2.66
CA VAL A 22 -5.56 -12.79 -4.08
C VAL A 22 -4.08 -12.65 -4.37
N VAL A 23 -3.48 -13.67 -4.96
CA VAL A 23 -2.07 -13.62 -5.36
C VAL A 23 -1.99 -13.33 -6.85
N ASN A 24 -1.24 -12.30 -7.23
CA ASN A 24 -0.91 -12.04 -8.63
C ASN A 24 0.09 -13.11 -9.09
N PRO A 25 -0.22 -13.95 -10.10
CA PRO A 25 0.65 -15.04 -10.50
C PRO A 25 1.95 -14.57 -11.18
N TRP A 26 1.97 -13.36 -11.75
CA TRP A 26 3.13 -12.80 -12.44
C TRP A 26 4.09 -12.09 -11.48
N THR A 27 3.57 -11.32 -10.53
CA THR A 27 4.40 -10.55 -9.58
C THR A 27 4.59 -11.27 -8.24
N ARG A 28 3.79 -12.31 -7.96
CA ARG A 28 3.68 -12.99 -6.65
C ARG A 28 3.24 -12.09 -5.51
N GLU A 29 2.81 -10.87 -5.80
CA GLU A 29 2.26 -9.96 -4.79
C GLU A 29 0.91 -10.47 -4.31
N THR A 30 0.67 -10.33 -3.01
CA THR A 30 -0.58 -10.74 -2.36
C THR A 30 -1.41 -9.51 -2.04
N PHE A 31 -2.62 -9.47 -2.57
CA PHE A 31 -3.61 -8.42 -2.37
C PHE A 31 -4.69 -8.91 -1.42
N VAL A 32 -5.26 -7.97 -0.67
CA VAL A 32 -6.46 -8.20 0.14
C VAL A 32 -7.67 -7.67 -0.62
N LEU A 33 -8.70 -8.50 -0.79
CA LEU A 33 -9.95 -8.10 -1.41
C LEU A 33 -10.92 -7.60 -0.34
N LEU A 34 -11.35 -6.35 -0.47
CA LEU A 34 -12.37 -5.74 0.37
C LEU A 34 -13.64 -5.52 -0.44
N ARG A 35 -14.80 -5.66 0.20
CA ARG A 35 -16.06 -5.23 -0.40
C ARG A 35 -16.04 -3.72 -0.55
N MET A 36 -16.70 -3.21 -1.59
CA MET A 36 -16.77 -1.78 -1.86
C MET A 36 -17.30 -0.98 -0.66
N GLU A 37 -18.35 -1.49 0.01
CA GLU A 37 -18.93 -0.85 1.20
C GLU A 37 -17.94 -0.75 2.37
N ASP A 38 -17.13 -1.79 2.59
CA ASP A 38 -16.11 -1.79 3.63
C ASP A 38 -14.94 -0.87 3.28
N TYR A 39 -14.54 -0.83 2.01
CA TYR A 39 -13.52 0.07 1.51
C TYR A 39 -13.92 1.55 1.68
N GLU A 40 -15.12 1.91 1.26
CA GLU A 40 -15.65 3.27 1.41
C GLU A 40 -15.76 3.67 2.89
N ARG A 41 -16.14 2.74 3.77
CA ARG A 41 -16.15 3.01 5.22
C ARG A 41 -14.74 3.26 5.77
N LEU A 42 -13.71 2.54 5.30
CA LEU A 42 -12.33 2.78 5.72
C LEU A 42 -11.83 4.14 5.23
N LYS A 43 -12.12 4.48 3.98
CA LYS A 43 -11.77 5.76 3.36
C LYS A 43 -12.45 6.94 4.07
N ALA A 44 -13.71 6.78 4.46
CA ALA A 44 -14.49 7.84 5.12
C ALA A 44 -14.00 8.19 6.52
N VAL A 45 -13.26 7.29 7.19
CA VAL A 45 -12.78 7.53 8.56
C VAL A 45 -11.45 8.29 8.52
N ASP A 46 -10.38 7.72 7.96
CA ASP A 46 -9.04 8.33 8.03
C ASP A 46 -8.05 7.80 6.96
N TYR A 47 -8.49 6.96 6.01
CA TYR A 47 -7.57 6.41 5.01
C TYR A 47 -7.59 7.24 3.72
N ASP A 48 -6.51 7.99 3.47
CA ASP A 48 -6.25 8.61 2.17
C ASP A 48 -5.62 7.57 1.23
N ASP A 49 -6.37 7.21 0.19
CA ASP A 49 -5.96 6.27 -0.86
C ASP A 49 -5.28 6.96 -2.05
N SER A 50 -5.06 8.27 -1.96
CA SER A 50 -4.39 9.03 -3.01
C SER A 50 -2.92 8.58 -3.18
N PRO A 51 -2.38 8.64 -4.42
CA PRO A 51 -0.97 8.35 -4.63
C PRO A 51 -0.12 9.32 -3.80
N TRP A 52 0.90 8.78 -3.13
CA TRP A 52 1.78 9.61 -2.32
C TRP A 52 2.39 10.72 -3.14
N THR A 53 2.27 11.93 -2.63
CA THR A 53 2.91 13.11 -3.19
C THR A 53 4.43 12.98 -3.08
N SER A 54 5.15 13.80 -3.84
CA SER A 54 6.62 13.82 -3.76
C SER A 54 7.09 14.21 -2.35
N GLU A 55 6.38 15.13 -1.70
CA GLU A 55 6.68 15.62 -0.35
C GLU A 55 6.49 14.51 0.69
N GLU A 56 5.38 13.78 0.65
CA GLU A 56 5.12 12.65 1.58
C GLU A 56 6.14 11.52 1.42
N ARG A 57 6.53 11.20 0.17
CA ARG A 57 7.59 10.21 -0.07
C ARG A 57 8.93 10.66 0.50
N HIS A 58 9.27 11.94 0.35
CA HIS A 58 10.51 12.49 0.87
C HIS A 58 10.50 12.51 2.40
N ALA A 59 9.39 12.90 3.03
CA ALA A 59 9.23 12.86 4.47
C ALA A 59 9.36 11.43 5.05
N LEU A 60 8.78 10.42 4.38
CA LEU A 60 8.93 9.02 4.81
C LEU A 60 10.39 8.53 4.65
N ALA A 61 11.06 8.91 3.56
CA ALA A 61 12.46 8.57 3.35
C ALA A 61 13.33 9.15 4.48
N TRP A 62 13.07 10.40 4.88
CA TRP A 62 13.72 11.06 6.01
C TRP A 62 13.49 10.34 7.34
N GLU A 63 12.25 10.00 7.65
CA GLU A 63 11.90 9.26 8.86
C GLU A 63 12.56 7.86 8.90
N SER A 64 12.56 7.17 7.76
CA SER A 64 13.19 5.85 7.62
C SER A 64 14.72 5.94 7.75
N GLY A 65 15.34 6.99 7.20
CA GLY A 65 16.77 7.27 7.32
C GLY A 65 17.18 7.49 8.78
N ARG A 66 16.43 8.31 9.51
CA ARG A 66 16.64 8.50 10.96
C ARG A 66 16.58 7.17 11.72
N HIS A 67 15.55 6.37 11.49
CA HIS A 67 15.42 5.04 12.11
C HIS A 67 16.53 4.06 11.74
N ALA A 68 17.15 4.21 10.56
CA ALA A 68 18.27 3.41 10.11
C ALA A 68 19.64 3.91 10.63
N GLY A 69 19.67 4.98 11.43
CA GLY A 69 20.90 5.59 11.97
C GLY A 69 21.59 6.58 11.03
N TRP A 70 20.86 7.14 10.06
CA TRP A 70 21.35 8.15 9.11
C TRP A 70 21.01 9.58 9.59
N GLU A 71 20.93 9.77 10.92
CA GLU A 71 20.48 11.02 11.57
C GLU A 71 21.41 12.22 11.33
N ASP A 72 22.65 11.99 10.87
CA ASP A 72 23.67 13.02 10.62
C ASP A 72 23.96 13.20 9.11
N MET A 73 23.06 12.79 8.21
CA MET A 73 23.24 12.90 6.75
C MET A 73 22.53 14.10 6.13
N ASP A 74 22.10 15.08 6.94
CA ASP A 74 21.45 16.33 6.53
C ASP A 74 22.26 17.12 5.47
N ASP A 75 23.58 16.94 5.43
CA ASP A 75 24.47 17.55 4.44
C ASP A 75 24.23 17.06 3.00
N TYR A 76 23.48 15.97 2.80
CA TYR A 76 23.20 15.37 1.50
C TYR A 76 21.79 15.69 0.95
N ASP A 77 20.91 16.30 1.75
CA ASP A 77 19.53 16.61 1.37
C ASP A 77 19.42 17.73 0.33
N ASP A 78 20.36 18.67 0.35
CA ASP A 78 20.39 19.85 -0.53
C ASP A 78 21.25 19.61 -1.78
N LEU A 79 21.65 18.35 -2.04
CA LEU A 79 22.27 17.99 -3.30
C LEU A 79 21.21 17.98 -4.39
N THR A 80 21.12 19.09 -5.12
CA THR A 80 20.35 19.18 -6.36
C THR A 80 20.72 18.01 -7.27
N GLU A 81 19.75 17.19 -7.66
CA GLU A 81 19.93 16.20 -8.73
C GLU A 81 20.52 16.93 -9.96
N GLU A 82 21.76 16.62 -10.33
CA GLU A 82 22.36 17.17 -11.53
C GLU A 82 21.54 16.72 -12.77
N PRO A 83 21.34 17.61 -13.76
CA PRO A 83 20.40 17.43 -14.87
C PRO A 83 20.75 16.31 -15.86
#